data_AF-A0A0B6YDC1-F1
#
_entry.id   AF-A0A0B6YDC1-F1
#
_cell.length_a   1.000
_cell.length_b   1.000
_cell.length_c   1.000
_cell.angle_alpha   90.00
_cell.angle_beta   90.00
_cell.angle_gamma   90.00
#
_symmetry.space_group_name_H-M   'P 1'
#
loop_
_entity.id
_entity.type
_entity.pdbx_description
1 polymer ?
#
loop_
_entity_poly.entity_id
_entity_poly.type
_entity_poly.pdbx_seq_one_letter_code
_entity_poly.pdbx_strand_id
1 'polypeptide(L)'
;VLFRSGKLQVSATEENKVTLFVSRYGIKVMDVGGQEVLQRHPLHTIAQLIQYNDGFGHQNIAVKIGQVGKHVYQCFVFQCHSEDQAQAICNCVRRIFDVIAAKS
;
A
#
# COMPACT_ATOMS: atom_id res chain seq x y z
N VAL A 1 -8.21 3.41 1.19
CA VAL A 1 -8.75 4.77 0.94
C VAL A 1 -7.85 5.43 -0.08
N LEU A 2 -8.35 5.70 -1.29
CA LEU A 2 -7.54 6.38 -2.31
C LEU A 2 -7.52 7.89 -2.04
N PHE A 3 -6.32 8.47 -2.01
CA PHE A 3 -6.08 9.86 -1.64
C PHE A 3 -6.55 10.80 -2.76
N ARG A 4 -7.54 11.66 -2.50
CA ARG A 4 -7.85 12.81 -3.37
C ARG A 4 -7.96 14.07 -2.49
N SER A 5 -7.17 15.10 -2.82
CA SER A 5 -7.27 16.45 -2.25
C SER A 5 -6.83 16.67 -0.78
N GLY A 6 -5.92 15.86 -0.23
CA GLY A 6 -5.23 16.21 1.02
C GLY A 6 -6.02 15.99 2.32
N LYS A 7 -7.18 15.33 2.26
CA LYS A 7 -7.95 14.91 3.45
C LYS A 7 -8.11 13.40 3.43
N LEU A 8 -7.53 12.73 4.42
CA LEU A 8 -7.75 11.30 4.65
C LEU A 8 -9.11 11.14 5.36
N GLN A 9 -10.00 10.33 4.79
CA GLN A 9 -11.21 9.92 5.51
C GLN A 9 -10.81 8.99 6.65
N VAL A 10 -11.45 9.17 7.81
CA VAL A 10 -11.16 8.39 9.03
C VAL A 10 -11.47 6.90 8.82
N SER A 11 -12.46 6.58 7.97
CA SER A 11 -12.83 5.20 7.67
C SER A 11 -13.06 5.01 6.17
N ALA A 12 -12.68 3.83 5.67
CA ALA A 12 -12.96 3.44 4.30
C ALA A 12 -14.44 3.11 4.09
N THR A 13 -15.03 3.64 3.02
CA THR A 13 -16.39 3.27 2.58
C THR A 13 -16.34 2.13 1.56
N GLU A 14 -17.49 1.47 1.34
CA GLU A 14 -17.64 0.41 0.33
C GLU A 14 -17.23 0.87 -1.08
N GLU A 15 -17.56 2.12 -1.43
CA GLU A 15 -17.19 2.75 -2.71
C GLU A 15 -15.67 2.89 -2.90
N ASN A 16 -14.91 2.88 -1.81
CA ASN A 16 -13.46 3.03 -1.81
C ASN A 16 -12.72 1.68 -1.68
N LYS A 17 -13.44 0.56 -1.77
CA LYS A 17 -12.82 -0.77 -1.77
C LYS A 17 -12.00 -0.97 -3.05
N VAL A 18 -10.87 -1.63 -2.86
CA VAL A 18 -9.90 -1.90 -3.93
C VAL A 18 -9.29 -3.28 -3.72
N THR A 19 -8.82 -3.88 -4.80
CA THR A 19 -8.03 -5.10 -4.77
C THR A 19 -6.55 -4.75 -4.89
N LEU A 20 -5.75 -5.18 -3.91
CA LEU A 20 -4.32 -4.89 -3.86
C LEU A 20 -3.51 -6.14 -4.21
N PHE A 21 -2.72 -6.06 -5.28
CA PHE A 21 -1.84 -7.13 -5.74
C PHE A 21 -0.38 -6.77 -5.45
N VAL A 22 0.31 -7.63 -4.70
CA VAL A 22 1.74 -7.48 -4.38
C VAL A 22 2.55 -8.49 -5.19
N SER A 23 3.62 -8.03 -5.84
CA SER A 23 4.53 -8.89 -6.60
C SER A 23 5.95 -8.33 -6.63
N ARG A 24 6.90 -9.06 -7.22
CA ARG A 24 8.27 -8.58 -7.46
C ARG A 24 8.34 -7.30 -8.30
N TYR A 25 7.28 -6.96 -9.03
CA TYR A 25 7.20 -5.72 -9.82
C TYR A 25 6.73 -4.52 -9.01
N GLY A 26 6.15 -4.74 -7.82
CA GLY A 26 5.61 -3.71 -6.95
C GLY A 26 4.16 -3.98 -6.54
N ILE A 27 3.43 -2.91 -6.26
CA ILE A 27 2.02 -2.93 -5.83
C ILE A 27 1.13 -2.46 -6.98
N LYS A 28 0.12 -3.25 -7.33
CA LYS A 28 -0.93 -2.88 -8.28
C LYS A 28 -2.26 -2.77 -7.52
N VAL A 29 -2.91 -1.62 -7.66
CA VAL A 29 -4.23 -1.34 -7.07
C VAL A 29 -5.26 -1.39 -8.18
N MET A 30 -6.30 -2.19 -7.98
CA MET A 30 -7.40 -2.36 -8.92
C MET A 30 -8.73 -2.05 -8.25
N ASP A 31 -9.76 -1.81 -9.05
CA ASP A 31 -11.12 -1.82 -8.59
C ASP A 31 -11.50 -3.20 -7.99
N VAL A 32 -12.64 -3.26 -7.29
CA VAL A 32 -13.13 -4.51 -6.69
C VAL A 32 -13.41 -5.59 -7.74
N GLY A 33 -13.85 -5.19 -8.94
CA GLY A 33 -14.13 -6.11 -10.04
C GLY A 33 -12.87 -6.67 -10.72
N GLY A 34 -11.69 -6.13 -10.40
CA GLY A 34 -10.43 -6.50 -11.05
C GLY A 34 -10.40 -6.18 -12.56
N GLN A 35 -11.25 -5.26 -13.01
CA GLN A 35 -11.37 -4.84 -14.40
C GLN A 35 -10.49 -3.64 -14.70
N GLU A 36 -10.37 -2.70 -13.75
CA GLU A 36 -9.66 -1.44 -13.94
C GLU A 36 -8.44 -1.36 -13.02
N VAL A 37 -7.31 -0.94 -13.60
CA VAL A 37 -6.11 -0.63 -12.82
C VAL A 37 -6.14 0.83 -12.42
N LEU A 38 -6.38 1.07 -11.13
CA LEU A 38 -6.42 2.41 -10.56
C LEU A 38 -5.02 3.00 -10.38
N GLN A 39 -4.08 2.20 -9.86
CA GLN A 39 -2.70 2.65 -9.60
C GLN A 39 -1.68 1.52 -9.77
N ARG A 40 -0.45 1.89 -10.13
CA ARG A 40 0.73 1.02 -10.12
C ARG A 40 1.87 1.72 -9.41
N HIS A 41 2.42 1.07 -8.39
CA HIS A 41 3.58 1.53 -7.64
C HIS A 41 4.73 0.54 -7.85
N PRO A 42 5.70 0.85 -8.73
CA PRO A 42 6.84 -0.01 -8.97
C PRO A 42 7.63 -0.28 -7.69
N LEU A 43 8.17 -1.49 -7.52
CA LEU A 43 8.85 -1.87 -6.28
C LEU A 43 9.97 -0.89 -5.88
N HIS A 44 10.77 -0.44 -6.85
CA HIS A 44 11.90 0.47 -6.62
C HIS A 44 11.47 1.90 -6.20
N THR A 45 10.19 2.25 -6.28
CA THR A 45 9.68 3.54 -5.80
C THR A 45 9.06 3.45 -4.42
N ILE A 46 8.88 2.24 -3.86
CA ILE A 46 8.38 2.04 -2.51
C ILE A 46 9.52 2.30 -1.52
N ALA A 47 9.48 3.48 -0.90
CA ALA A 47 10.50 3.89 0.07
C ALA A 47 10.23 3.28 1.46
N GLN A 48 8.96 3.14 1.83
CA GLN A 48 8.56 2.58 3.11
C GLN A 48 7.14 2.03 3.04
N LEU A 49 6.90 0.95 3.77
CA LEU A 49 5.57 0.41 3.99
C LEU A 49 5.42 0.06 5.47
N ILE A 50 4.40 0.61 6.13
CA ILE A 50 4.14 0.43 7.56
C ILE A 50 2.73 -0.12 7.75
N GLN A 51 2.54 -0.96 8.78
CA GLN A 51 1.22 -1.25 9.32
C GLN A 51 1.01 -0.48 10.62
N TYR A 52 -0.24 -0.11 10.92
CA TYR A 52 -0.60 0.52 12.18
C TYR A 52 -2.10 0.36 12.48
N ASN A 53 -2.43 0.34 13.77
CA ASN A 53 -3.80 0.57 14.24
C ASN A 53 -4.01 2.09 14.37
N ASP A 54 -5.14 2.61 13.90
CA ASP A 54 -5.42 4.05 13.91
C ASP A 54 -6.04 4.58 15.22
N GLY A 55 -6.25 3.72 16.20
CA GLY A 55 -6.91 4.05 17.47
C GLY A 55 -8.44 4.03 17.40
N PHE A 56 -9.04 3.85 16.23
CA PHE A 56 -10.48 3.68 16.01
C PHE A 56 -10.88 2.23 15.76
N GLY A 57 -9.95 1.29 16.00
CA GLY A 57 -10.16 -0.13 15.79
C GLY A 57 -9.97 -0.58 14.33
N HIS A 58 -9.44 0.28 13.45
CA HIS A 58 -9.10 -0.12 12.10
C HIS A 58 -7.61 -0.41 11.95
N GLN A 59 -7.33 -1.43 11.15
CA GLN A 59 -5.98 -1.84 10.82
C GLN A 59 -5.64 -1.27 9.45
N ASN A 60 -4.49 -0.62 9.34
CA ASN A 60 -4.12 0.16 8.17
C ASN A 60 -2.71 -0.19 7.71
N ILE A 61 -2.46 -0.02 6.41
CA ILE A 61 -1.13 0.08 5.84
C ILE A 61 -0.91 1.46 5.23
N ALA A 62 0.25 2.05 5.46
CA ALA A 62 0.69 3.28 4.81
C ALA A 62 1.87 2.96 3.88
N VAL A 63 1.78 3.44 2.64
CA VAL A 63 2.80 3.24 1.61
C VAL A 63 3.38 4.60 1.22
N LYS A 64 4.68 4.78 1.47
CA LYS A 64 5.45 5.94 1.05
C LYS A 64 6.12 5.66 -0.28
N ILE A 65 5.74 6.43 -1.30
CA ILE A 65 6.26 6.35 -2.66
C ILE A 65 7.15 7.55 -2.95
N GLY A 66 8.36 7.29 -3.44
CA GLY A 66 9.31 8.30 -3.89
C GLY A 66 10.69 7.69 -4.16
N GLN A 67 11.42 8.28 -5.11
CA GLN A 67 12.77 7.82 -5.46
C GLN A 67 13.83 8.44 -4.55
N VAL A 68 14.97 7.75 -4.44
CA VAL A 68 16.19 8.30 -3.83
C VAL A 68 16.58 9.59 -4.58
N GLY A 69 16.87 10.67 -3.83
CA GLY A 69 17.23 11.97 -4.38
C GLY A 69 16.06 12.91 -4.70
N LYS A 70 14.80 12.50 -4.47
CA LYS A 70 13.62 13.39 -4.56
C LYS A 70 13.27 13.94 -3.18
N HIS A 71 12.74 15.16 -3.13
CA HIS A 71 12.24 15.80 -1.90
C HIS A 71 10.71 15.71 -1.72
N VAL A 72 9.99 15.22 -2.73
CA VAL A 72 8.54 15.10 -2.72
C VAL A 72 8.16 13.62 -2.71
N TYR A 73 7.28 13.25 -1.78
CA TYR A 73 6.79 11.89 -1.60
C TYR A 73 5.27 11.86 -1.72
N GLN A 74 4.74 10.74 -2.20
CA GLN A 74 3.33 10.43 -2.18
C GLN A 74 3.06 9.39 -1.09
N CYS A 75 2.02 9.61 -0.30
CA CYS A 75 1.61 8.68 0.75
C CYS A 75 0.21 8.13 0.43
N PHE A 76 0.06 6.82 0.53
CA PHE A 76 -1.18 6.12 0.31
C PHE A 76 -1.55 5.33 1.57
N VAL A 77 -2.83 5.34 1.96
CA VAL A 77 -3.31 4.61 3.13
C VAL A 77 -4.41 3.63 2.72
N PHE A 78 -4.21 2.36 3.03
CA PHE A 78 -5.19 1.32 2.79
C PHE A 78 -5.64 0.75 4.13
N GLN A 79 -6.94 0.83 4.39
CA GLN A 79 -7.56 0.16 5.51
C GLN A 79 -7.74 -1.32 5.16
N CYS A 80 -7.28 -2.19 6.03
CA CYS A 80 -7.37 -3.63 5.93
C CYS A 80 -8.57 -4.15 6.74
N HIS A 81 -9.05 -5.33 6.37
CA HIS A 81 -10.15 -6.00 7.07
C HIS A 81 -9.72 -6.57 8.43
N SER A 82 -8.43 -6.86 8.60
CA SER A 82 -7.86 -7.42 9.82
C SER A 82 -6.38 -7.07 9.96
N GLU A 83 -5.85 -7.26 11.16
CA GLU A 83 -4.43 -7.12 11.47
C GLU A 83 -3.60 -8.17 10.69
N ASP A 84 -4.08 -9.41 10.63
CA ASP A 84 -3.46 -10.48 9.84
C ASP A 84 -3.32 -10.10 8.36
N GLN A 85 -4.32 -9.44 7.78
CA GLN A 85 -4.25 -8.97 6.40
C GLN A 85 -3.17 -7.88 6.24
N ALA A 86 -3.13 -6.89 7.14
CA ALA A 86 -2.12 -5.84 7.11
C ALA A 86 -0.69 -6.42 7.25
N GLN A 87 -0.53 -7.36 8.18
CA GLN A 87 0.73 -8.04 8.45
C GLN A 87 1.18 -8.92 7.28
N ALA A 88 0.26 -9.66 6.66
CA ALA A 88 0.54 -10.48 5.49
C ALA A 88 1.04 -9.65 4.31
N ILE A 89 0.45 -8.47 4.07
CA ILE A 89 0.90 -7.54 3.03
C ILE A 89 2.31 -7.03 3.34
N CYS A 90 2.56 -6.55 4.57
CA CYS A 90 3.88 -6.10 4.99
C CYS A 90 4.94 -7.20 4.83
N ASN A 91 4.62 -8.43 5.25
CA ASN A 91 5.51 -9.58 5.18
C ASN A 91 5.77 -10.03 3.74
N CYS A 92 4.79 -9.90 2.85
CA CYS A 92 4.96 -10.16 1.43
C CYS A 92 5.97 -9.19 0.80
N VAL A 93 5.77 -7.89 1.03
CA VAL A 93 6.67 -6.85 0.50
C VAL A 93 8.08 -6.99 1.06
N ARG A 94 8.24 -7.24 2.37
CA ARG A 94 9.55 -7.49 2.98
C ARG A 94 10.29 -8.65 2.32
N ARG A 95 9.63 -9.81 2.20
CA ARG A 95 10.22 -11.00 1.56
C ARG A 95 10.65 -10.73 0.12
N ILE A 96 9.88 -9.93 -0.62
CA ILE A 96 10.23 -9.53 -1.99
C ILE A 96 11.51 -8.69 -1.99
N PHE A 97 11.63 -7.70 -1.10
CA PHE A 97 12.84 -6.90 -0.96
C PHE A 97 14.03 -7.76 -0.53
N ASP A 98 13.87 -8.65 0.45
CA ASP A 98 14.93 -9.55 0.92
C ASP A 98 15.46 -10.42 -0.23
N VAL A 99 14.58 -11.02 -1.04
CA VAL A 99 14.97 -11.86 -2.18
C VAL A 99 15.68 -11.08 -3.27
N ILE A 100 15.31 -9.82 -3.49
CA ILE A 100 15.92 -8.98 -4.53
C ILE A 100 17.27 -8.42 -4.07
N ALA A 101 17.36 -7.98 -2.81
CA ALA A 101 18.59 -7.45 -2.22
C ALA A 101 19.62 -8.54 -1.89
N ALA A 102 19.20 -9.78 -1.61
CA ALA A 102 20.11 -10.90 -1.41
C ALA A 102 20.80 -11.37 -2.71
N LYS A 103 20.31 -10.94 -3.88
CA LYS A 103 20.87 -11.27 -5.19
C LYS A 103 21.75 -10.17 -5.79
N SER A 104 22.00 -9.09 -5.04
CA SER A 104 22.81 -7.94 -5.46
C SER A 104 24.12 -7.86 -4.70
#